data_AF-A0A0T1UFZ3-F1
#
_entry.id   AF-A0A0T1UFZ3-F1
#
_cell.length_a   1.000
_cell.length_b   1.000
_cell.length_c   1.000
_cell.angle_alpha   90.00
_cell.angle_beta   90.00
_cell.angle_gamma   90.00
#
_symmetry.space_group_name_H-M   'P 1'
#
loop_
_entity.id
_entity.type
_entity.pdbx_description
1 polymer ?
#
loop_
_entity_poly.entity_id
_entity_poly.type
_entity_poly.pdbx_seq_one_letter_code
_entity_poly.pdbx_strand_id
1 'polypeptide(L)'
;MRIRRAITIGALLLMSVSLTACGDDSDAGDNDGDGKSSASTGSGKGGGGSETASTELPEASDMATLAYFLNEHASCLDLKAGAEYDDSNYADTDPAWGEESMTQDPAWGIKERAVCMDKYNDANTLLLLSDMKKFQTSIKERNYSSILIGKDFAVDPGDAQTIQELKTSGLKTLHCSAEHPIPSGYKQEPALVAGCVLTDYYDD
;
A
#
# COMPACT_ATOMS: atom_id res chain seq x y z
N MET A 1 -1.33 -30.71 -35.10
CA MET A 1 -2.10 -30.05 -36.18
C MET A 1 -2.32 -28.61 -35.77
N ARG A 2 -1.93 -27.66 -36.63
CA ARG A 2 -1.93 -26.21 -36.35
C ARG A 2 -3.27 -25.63 -36.79
N ILE A 3 -3.99 -24.96 -35.90
CA ILE A 3 -5.16 -24.16 -36.27
C ILE A 3 -4.94 -22.73 -35.79
N ARG A 4 -4.68 -21.86 -36.77
CA ARG A 4 -4.58 -20.40 -36.65
C ARG A 4 -6.00 -19.84 -36.58
N ARG A 5 -6.29 -18.95 -35.63
CA ARG A 5 -7.51 -18.13 -35.64
C ARG A 5 -7.13 -16.66 -35.79
N ALA A 6 -7.89 -16.00 -36.65
CA ALA A 6 -7.59 -14.71 -37.26
C ALA A 6 -7.91 -13.52 -36.33
N ILE A 7 -7.14 -12.45 -36.54
CA ILE A 7 -7.23 -11.14 -35.92
C ILE A 7 -8.36 -10.35 -36.60
N THR A 8 -9.19 -9.67 -35.82
CA THR A 8 -10.08 -8.62 -36.33
C THR A 8 -9.68 -7.29 -35.70
N ILE A 9 -9.21 -6.39 -36.56
CA ILE A 9 -8.83 -5.01 -36.27
C ILE A 9 -10.10 -4.17 -36.17
N GLY A 10 -10.27 -3.45 -35.07
CA GLY A 10 -11.34 -2.46 -34.89
C GLY A 10 -10.77 -1.21 -34.24
N ALA A 11 -10.18 -0.33 -35.05
CA ALA A 11 -9.77 1.00 -34.64
C ALA A 11 -10.97 1.95 -34.71
N LEU A 12 -11.34 2.57 -33.59
CA LEU A 12 -12.19 3.76 -33.58
C LEU A 12 -11.48 4.85 -32.77
N LEU A 13 -10.77 5.70 -33.51
CA LEU A 13 -10.33 7.02 -33.07
C LEU A 13 -11.55 7.92 -32.90
N LEU A 14 -11.72 8.50 -31.71
CA LEU A 14 -12.42 9.77 -31.56
C LEU A 14 -11.52 10.72 -30.77
N MET A 15 -10.95 11.67 -31.51
CA MET A 15 -10.35 12.89 -30.98
C MET A 15 -11.47 13.81 -30.48
N SER A 16 -11.25 14.52 -29.37
CA SER A 16 -11.33 15.99 -29.28
C SER A 16 -11.01 16.44 -27.87
N VAL A 17 -9.85 17.06 -27.75
CA VAL A 17 -9.34 17.77 -26.57
C VAL A 17 -10.00 19.14 -26.53
N SER A 18 -10.60 19.51 -25.39
CA SER A 18 -10.99 20.89 -25.10
C SER A 18 -10.02 21.46 -24.06
N LEU A 19 -9.00 22.17 -24.52
CA LEU A 19 -8.17 23.05 -23.69
C LEU A 19 -8.92 24.38 -23.53
N THR A 20 -9.46 24.66 -22.35
CA THR A 20 -9.81 26.02 -21.96
C THR A 20 -8.58 26.67 -21.36
N ALA A 21 -7.97 27.56 -22.15
CA ALA A 21 -6.88 28.42 -21.76
C ALA A 21 -7.40 29.84 -21.43
N CYS A 22 -6.66 30.49 -20.52
CA CYS A 22 -6.53 31.94 -20.30
C CYS A 22 -7.60 32.67 -19.47
N GLY A 23 -7.10 33.39 -18.46
CA GLY A 23 -7.84 34.35 -17.63
C GLY A 23 -7.02 34.78 -16.42
N ASP A 24 -5.87 35.41 -16.66
CA ASP A 24 -5.13 36.22 -15.68
C ASP A 24 -5.78 37.61 -15.68
N ASP A 25 -6.20 38.11 -14.52
CA ASP A 25 -6.24 39.55 -14.26
C ASP A 25 -6.25 39.77 -12.73
N SER A 26 -5.16 40.41 -12.28
CA SER A 26 -4.96 40.88 -10.92
C SER A 26 -5.60 42.25 -10.77
N ASP A 27 -6.64 42.38 -9.94
CA ASP A 27 -7.12 43.69 -9.50
C ASP A 27 -6.88 43.87 -8.00
N ALA A 28 -5.93 44.76 -7.73
CA ALA A 28 -5.72 45.37 -6.43
C ALA A 28 -6.85 46.36 -6.16
N GLY A 29 -7.54 46.18 -5.04
CA GLY A 29 -8.57 47.09 -4.55
C GLY A 29 -8.49 47.20 -3.05
N ASP A 30 -7.60 48.08 -2.58
CA ASP A 30 -7.64 48.68 -1.24
C ASP A 30 -9.01 49.34 -1.00
N ASN A 31 -9.64 49.04 0.13
CA ASN A 31 -10.49 50.00 0.85
C ASN A 31 -10.61 49.57 2.31
N ASP A 32 -9.90 50.35 3.14
CA ASP A 32 -10.14 50.59 4.56
C ASP A 32 -11.61 50.88 4.89
N GLY A 33 -12.03 50.53 6.11
CA GLY A 33 -13.19 51.17 6.72
C GLY A 33 -13.97 50.38 7.77
N ASP A 34 -13.37 50.25 8.96
CA ASP A 34 -14.02 50.35 10.27
C ASP A 34 -15.20 49.43 10.67
N GLY A 35 -14.85 48.46 11.53
CA GLY A 35 -15.12 48.63 12.96
C GLY A 35 -16.44 48.10 13.52
N LYS A 36 -16.40 46.92 14.15
CA LYS A 36 -16.96 46.78 15.50
C LYS A 36 -16.40 45.58 16.27
N SER A 37 -15.77 45.90 17.39
CA SER A 37 -15.19 45.00 18.38
C SER A 37 -16.21 44.06 19.02
N SER A 38 -15.77 42.83 19.29
CA SER A 38 -16.08 42.16 20.57
C SER A 38 -14.91 41.27 20.95
N ALA A 39 -14.34 41.60 22.09
CA ALA A 39 -13.24 40.90 22.71
C ALA A 39 -13.70 39.54 23.26
N SER A 40 -12.85 38.53 23.10
CA SER A 40 -12.73 37.44 24.07
C SER A 40 -11.27 37.05 24.14
N THR A 41 -10.69 37.36 25.29
CA THR A 41 -9.33 37.04 25.71
C THR A 41 -9.23 35.55 26.02
N GLY A 42 -8.31 34.84 25.36
CA GLY A 42 -7.96 33.46 25.69
C GLY A 42 -6.52 33.16 25.30
N SER A 43 -5.61 33.31 26.27
CA SER A 43 -4.19 32.99 26.16
C SER A 43 -3.96 31.53 25.75
N GLY A 44 -3.37 31.30 24.58
CA GLY A 44 -2.86 29.99 24.15
C GLY A 44 -1.35 30.08 23.88
N LYS A 45 -0.54 29.80 24.90
CA LYS A 45 0.92 29.78 24.83
C LYS A 45 1.40 28.34 24.73
N GLY A 46 2.12 28.03 23.65
CA GLY A 46 3.10 26.95 23.57
C GLY A 46 2.53 25.54 23.46
N GLY A 47 2.07 25.16 22.27
CA GLY A 47 1.99 23.75 21.88
C GLY A 47 3.15 23.45 20.93
N GLY A 48 4.29 23.04 21.49
CA GLY A 48 5.28 22.30 20.70
C GLY A 48 4.58 21.05 20.21
N GLY A 49 4.33 20.97 18.90
CA GLY A 49 3.83 19.78 18.24
C GLY A 49 4.87 18.68 18.39
N SER A 50 4.81 17.96 19.51
CA SER A 50 5.25 16.58 19.53
C SER A 50 4.30 15.88 18.58
N GLU A 51 4.78 15.58 17.38
CA GLU A 51 4.18 14.58 16.51
C GLU A 51 4.10 13.30 17.34
N THR A 52 2.94 13.08 17.97
CA THR A 52 2.51 11.74 18.34
C THR A 52 2.44 10.98 17.04
N ALA A 53 3.54 10.29 16.71
CA ALA A 53 3.57 9.26 15.69
C ALA A 53 2.35 8.38 15.95
N SER A 54 1.37 8.45 15.06
CA SER A 54 0.13 7.73 15.17
C SER A 54 0.46 6.25 15.36
N THR A 55 0.08 5.68 16.49
CA THR A 55 0.16 4.24 16.76
C THR A 55 -0.80 3.43 15.89
N GLU A 56 -1.42 4.06 14.89
CA GLU A 56 -2.43 3.49 14.03
C GLU A 56 -1.76 3.07 12.72
N LEU A 57 -2.04 1.83 12.29
CA LEU A 57 -1.54 1.30 11.02
C LEU A 57 -2.06 2.16 9.85
N PRO A 58 -1.25 2.36 8.79
CA PRO A 58 -1.70 3.03 7.59
C PRO A 58 -2.86 2.27 6.93
N GLU A 59 -3.71 2.99 6.19
CA GLU A 59 -4.88 2.43 5.52
C GLU A 59 -4.90 2.80 4.04
N ALA A 60 -5.45 1.93 3.21
CA ALA A 60 -5.61 2.15 1.78
C ALA A 60 -6.88 1.44 1.28
N SER A 61 -7.89 2.23 0.91
CA SER A 61 -9.22 1.71 0.55
C SER A 61 -9.29 1.01 -0.82
N ASP A 62 -8.30 1.25 -1.68
CA ASP A 62 -8.20 0.72 -3.03
C ASP A 62 -6.75 0.61 -3.50
N MET A 63 -6.55 -0.05 -4.64
CA MET A 63 -5.22 -0.43 -5.12
C MET A 63 -4.42 0.78 -5.59
N ALA A 64 -5.09 1.80 -6.12
CA ALA A 64 -4.45 3.04 -6.52
C ALA A 64 -3.91 3.80 -5.30
N THR A 65 -4.69 3.87 -4.22
CA THR A 65 -4.28 4.48 -2.95
C THR A 65 -3.16 3.68 -2.30
N LEU A 66 -3.20 2.35 -2.36
CA LEU A 66 -2.13 1.49 -1.84
C LEU A 66 -0.83 1.67 -2.62
N ALA A 67 -0.88 1.69 -3.96
CA ALA A 67 0.28 1.94 -4.79
C ALA A 67 0.84 3.36 -4.60
N TYR A 68 -0.04 4.34 -4.36
CA TYR A 68 0.37 5.70 -4.00
C TYR A 68 1.09 5.74 -2.64
N PHE A 69 0.50 5.13 -1.60
CA PHE A 69 1.13 5.00 -0.28
C PHE A 69 2.51 4.33 -0.37
N LEU A 70 2.61 3.25 -1.13
CA LEU A 70 3.88 2.56 -1.31
C LEU A 70 4.91 3.50 -1.97
N ASN A 71 4.52 4.24 -3.01
CA ASN A 71 5.35 5.23 -3.70
C ASN A 71 5.84 6.40 -2.83
N GLU A 72 5.17 6.71 -1.71
CA GLU A 72 5.64 7.73 -0.77
C GLU A 72 6.84 7.27 0.07
N HIS A 73 7.09 5.96 0.14
CA HIS A 73 8.11 5.36 1.00
C HIS A 73 9.14 4.53 0.24
N ALA A 74 8.71 3.76 -0.75
CA ALA A 74 9.51 2.91 -1.63
C ALA A 74 9.05 3.05 -3.09
N SER A 75 9.77 2.50 -4.06
CA SER A 75 9.33 2.61 -5.46
C SER A 75 8.25 1.57 -5.81
N CYS A 76 7.20 2.01 -6.50
CA CYS A 76 6.15 1.14 -7.04
C CYS A 76 5.79 1.60 -8.45
N LEU A 77 6.50 1.01 -9.41
CA LEU A 77 6.47 1.30 -10.84
C LEU A 77 5.68 0.22 -11.58
N ASP A 78 5.12 0.58 -12.74
CA ASP A 78 4.48 -0.38 -13.65
C ASP A 78 3.46 -1.32 -12.96
N LEU A 79 2.58 -0.74 -12.13
CA LEU A 79 1.54 -1.47 -11.41
C LEU A 79 0.68 -2.31 -12.36
N LYS A 80 0.56 -3.61 -12.06
CA LYS A 80 -0.24 -4.59 -12.80
C LYS A 80 -1.15 -5.37 -11.88
N ALA A 81 -2.28 -5.83 -12.41
CA ALA A 81 -3.07 -6.83 -11.72
C ALA A 81 -2.23 -8.11 -11.52
N GLY A 82 -2.43 -8.82 -10.40
CA GLY A 82 -1.64 -10.00 -10.08
C GLY A 82 -1.65 -11.06 -11.18
N ALA A 83 -2.82 -11.38 -11.73
CA ALA A 83 -2.94 -12.35 -12.82
C ALA A 83 -2.20 -11.90 -14.11
N GLU A 84 -2.16 -10.60 -14.40
CA GLU A 84 -1.39 -10.08 -15.54
C GLU A 84 0.13 -10.20 -15.28
N TYR A 85 0.57 -9.99 -14.05
CA TYR A 85 1.97 -10.19 -13.66
C TYR A 85 2.36 -11.67 -13.78
N ASP A 86 1.52 -12.58 -13.29
CA ASP A 86 1.75 -14.03 -13.30
C ASP A 86 1.81 -14.59 -14.74
N ASP A 87 1.13 -13.96 -15.70
CA ASP A 87 1.19 -14.28 -17.14
C ASP A 87 2.37 -13.60 -17.88
N SER A 88 3.16 -12.77 -17.20
CA SER A 88 4.25 -12.01 -17.79
C SER A 88 5.56 -12.81 -17.87
N ASN A 89 6.55 -12.26 -18.58
CA ASN A 89 7.88 -12.84 -18.66
C ASN A 89 8.70 -12.70 -17.36
N TYR A 90 8.21 -11.99 -16.35
CA TYR A 90 8.89 -11.81 -15.08
C TYR A 90 8.60 -12.93 -14.09
N ALA A 91 7.43 -13.57 -14.18
CA ALA A 91 6.94 -14.54 -13.19
C ALA A 91 7.89 -15.71 -12.94
N ASP A 92 8.68 -16.11 -13.94
CA ASP A 92 9.66 -17.20 -13.82
C ASP A 92 10.97 -16.77 -13.12
N THR A 93 11.36 -15.50 -13.25
CA THR A 93 12.65 -14.99 -12.76
C THR A 93 12.54 -14.18 -11.48
N ASP A 94 11.38 -13.59 -11.24
CA ASP A 94 11.05 -12.72 -10.13
C ASP A 94 9.60 -13.00 -9.71
N PRO A 95 9.33 -14.16 -9.09
CA PRO A 95 7.97 -14.54 -8.75
C PRO A 95 7.42 -13.64 -7.65
N ALA A 96 6.34 -12.92 -7.95
CA ALA A 96 5.61 -12.15 -6.95
C ALA A 96 4.91 -13.09 -5.94
N TRP A 97 4.93 -12.72 -4.66
CA TRP A 97 4.28 -13.48 -3.60
C TRP A 97 2.79 -13.76 -3.84
N GLY A 98 2.39 -14.94 -3.41
CA GLY A 98 1.03 -15.44 -3.56
C GLY A 98 0.64 -15.76 -5.00
N GLU A 99 -0.47 -16.48 -5.15
CA GLU A 99 -0.97 -16.92 -6.45
C GLU A 99 -2.39 -16.42 -6.68
N GLU A 100 -2.85 -16.39 -7.93
CA GLU A 100 -4.25 -16.08 -8.27
C GLU A 100 -5.24 -16.92 -7.44
N SER A 101 -4.92 -18.19 -7.19
CA SER A 101 -5.74 -19.12 -6.41
C SER A 101 -6.05 -18.60 -4.99
N MET A 102 -5.16 -17.81 -4.40
CA MET A 102 -5.35 -17.21 -3.07
C MET A 102 -6.40 -16.10 -3.09
N THR A 103 -6.50 -15.35 -4.17
CA THR A 103 -7.55 -14.32 -4.32
C THR A 103 -8.94 -14.94 -4.56
N GLN A 104 -8.99 -16.16 -5.11
CA GLN A 104 -10.23 -16.88 -5.37
C GLN A 104 -10.73 -17.67 -4.15
N ASP A 105 -9.84 -17.98 -3.21
CA ASP A 105 -10.17 -18.70 -1.98
C ASP A 105 -10.61 -17.71 -0.87
N PRO A 106 -11.89 -17.71 -0.46
CA PRO A 106 -12.42 -16.78 0.54
C PRO A 106 -11.83 -16.98 1.94
N ALA A 107 -11.09 -18.06 2.20
CA ALA A 107 -10.35 -18.26 3.45
C ALA A 107 -9.20 -17.27 3.61
N TRP A 108 -8.65 -16.76 2.51
CA TRP A 108 -7.57 -15.78 2.53
C TRP A 108 -8.04 -14.37 2.88
N GLY A 109 -9.31 -14.05 2.62
CA GLY A 109 -9.82 -12.69 2.84
C GLY A 109 -9.17 -11.64 1.93
N ILE A 110 -8.49 -12.03 0.85
CA ILE A 110 -7.90 -11.10 -0.13
C ILE A 110 -9.00 -10.63 -1.08
N LYS A 111 -9.15 -9.32 -1.23
CA LYS A 111 -10.08 -8.68 -2.17
C LYS A 111 -9.45 -8.53 -3.56
N GLU A 112 -8.18 -8.13 -3.59
CA GLU A 112 -7.46 -7.82 -4.82
C GLU A 112 -5.96 -8.02 -4.60
N ARG A 113 -5.26 -8.49 -5.63
CA ARG A 113 -3.80 -8.60 -5.69
C ARG A 113 -3.28 -7.82 -6.88
N ALA A 114 -2.24 -7.05 -6.67
CA ALA A 114 -1.47 -6.38 -7.70
C ALA A 114 0.03 -6.57 -7.44
N VAL A 115 0.82 -6.27 -8.46
CA VAL A 115 2.28 -6.30 -8.38
C VAL A 115 2.80 -5.02 -9.01
N CYS A 116 3.79 -4.40 -8.39
CA CYS A 116 4.57 -3.33 -9.01
C CYS A 116 6.06 -3.60 -8.83
N MET A 117 6.85 -3.10 -9.78
CA MET A 117 8.30 -3.21 -9.74
C MET A 117 8.85 -2.07 -8.88
N ASP A 118 9.88 -2.31 -8.08
CA ASP A 118 10.68 -1.21 -7.54
C ASP A 118 11.70 -0.70 -8.56
N LYS A 119 12.52 0.27 -8.13
CA LYS A 119 13.61 0.84 -8.92
C LYS A 119 14.81 -0.11 -9.08
N TYR A 120 14.83 -1.23 -8.37
CA TYR A 120 15.86 -2.28 -8.43
C TYR A 120 15.45 -3.40 -9.41
N ASN A 121 14.19 -3.38 -9.88
CA ASN A 121 13.54 -4.36 -10.73
C ASN A 121 13.14 -5.65 -9.98
N ASP A 122 12.81 -5.53 -8.70
CA ASP A 122 12.22 -6.61 -7.91
C ASP A 122 10.71 -6.38 -7.71
N ALA A 123 9.95 -7.47 -7.70
CA ALA A 123 8.50 -7.44 -7.63
C ALA A 123 8.00 -7.26 -6.20
N ASN A 124 7.18 -6.22 -5.99
CA ASN A 124 6.49 -5.98 -4.74
C ASN A 124 5.02 -6.37 -4.90
N THR A 125 4.56 -7.30 -4.07
CA THR A 125 3.16 -7.72 -4.07
C THR A 125 2.34 -6.83 -3.17
N LEU A 126 1.21 -6.34 -3.68
CA LEU A 126 0.23 -5.51 -2.98
C LEU A 126 -1.07 -6.29 -2.85
N LEU A 127 -1.61 -6.36 -1.64
CA LEU A 127 -2.85 -7.07 -1.34
C LEU A 127 -3.84 -6.14 -0.66
N LEU A 128 -4.99 -5.90 -1.27
CA LEU A 128 -6.14 -5.36 -0.54
C LEU A 128 -6.85 -6.49 0.18
N LEU A 129 -7.18 -6.27 1.45
CA LEU A 129 -7.82 -7.28 2.27
C LEU A 129 -9.28 -6.89 2.53
N SER A 130 -10.17 -7.85 2.30
CA SER A 130 -11.57 -7.76 2.73
C SER A 130 -11.76 -8.20 4.20
N ASP A 131 -10.84 -9.01 4.72
CA ASP A 131 -10.89 -9.53 6.09
C ASP A 131 -9.46 -9.84 6.60
N MET A 132 -8.92 -8.93 7.41
CA MET A 132 -7.58 -9.06 7.99
C MET A 132 -7.46 -10.29 8.90
N LYS A 133 -8.52 -10.69 9.60
CA LYS A 133 -8.45 -11.83 10.52
C LYS A 133 -8.35 -13.15 9.75
N LYS A 134 -9.08 -13.27 8.64
CA LYS A 134 -8.95 -14.41 7.71
C LYS A 134 -7.56 -14.48 7.10
N PHE A 135 -7.04 -13.34 6.66
CA PHE A 135 -5.68 -13.27 6.12
C PHE A 135 -4.64 -13.76 7.12
N GLN A 136 -4.64 -13.23 8.36
CA GLN A 136 -3.75 -13.68 9.43
C GLN A 136 -3.92 -15.16 9.78
N THR A 137 -5.16 -15.67 9.71
CA THR A 137 -5.44 -17.10 9.95
C THR A 137 -4.77 -17.96 8.88
N SER A 138 -4.89 -17.58 7.61
CA SER A 138 -4.28 -18.28 6.48
C SER A 138 -2.75 -18.23 6.51
N ILE A 139 -2.16 -17.06 6.81
CA ILE A 139 -0.71 -16.89 7.00
C ILE A 139 -0.19 -17.88 8.07
N LYS A 140 -0.88 -17.95 9.21
CA LYS A 140 -0.53 -18.86 10.30
C LYS A 140 -0.68 -20.33 9.91
N GLU A 141 -1.85 -20.73 9.39
CA GLU A 141 -2.15 -22.14 9.09
C GLU A 141 -1.26 -22.72 7.98
N ARG A 142 -0.81 -21.87 7.05
CA ARG A 142 0.11 -22.25 5.98
C ARG A 142 1.58 -22.07 6.34
N ASN A 143 1.89 -21.60 7.56
CA ASN A 143 3.23 -21.36 8.08
C ASN A 143 4.08 -20.43 7.18
N TYR A 144 3.47 -19.35 6.68
CA TYR A 144 4.23 -18.29 6.02
C TYR A 144 5.05 -17.51 7.07
N SER A 145 6.25 -17.08 6.70
CA SER A 145 7.23 -16.46 7.60
C SER A 145 6.74 -15.13 8.16
N SER A 146 6.68 -14.11 7.32
CA SER A 146 6.20 -12.78 7.67
C SER A 146 5.73 -12.02 6.44
N ILE A 147 4.94 -10.97 6.65
CA ILE A 147 4.50 -10.03 5.61
C ILE A 147 4.21 -8.68 6.26
N LEU A 148 4.41 -7.57 5.54
CA LEU A 148 4.09 -6.25 6.06
C LEU A 148 2.58 -6.00 5.96
N ILE A 149 1.99 -5.42 7.01
CA ILE A 149 0.56 -5.12 7.05
C ILE A 149 0.28 -3.65 7.38
N GLY A 150 -0.72 -3.11 6.71
CA GLY A 150 -1.49 -1.95 7.12
C GLY A 150 -2.77 -2.38 7.84
N LYS A 151 -3.74 -1.48 7.92
CA LYS A 151 -5.04 -1.72 8.56
C LYS A 151 -5.93 -2.65 7.73
N ASP A 152 -5.94 -2.47 6.42
CA ASP A 152 -6.81 -3.12 5.44
C ASP A 152 -6.06 -3.67 4.22
N PHE A 153 -4.72 -3.68 4.27
CA PHE A 153 -3.88 -4.21 3.21
C PHE A 153 -2.64 -4.92 3.74
N ALA A 154 -1.96 -5.64 2.86
CA ALA A 154 -0.63 -6.21 3.10
C ALA A 154 0.30 -5.96 1.91
N VAL A 155 1.60 -5.92 2.19
CA VAL A 155 2.68 -5.75 1.20
C VAL A 155 3.73 -6.81 1.45
N ASP A 156 4.11 -7.53 0.41
CA ASP A 156 5.29 -8.40 0.40
C ASP A 156 6.36 -7.75 -0.48
N PRO A 157 7.40 -7.15 0.13
CA PRO A 157 8.49 -6.54 -0.61
C PRO A 157 9.35 -7.58 -1.32
N GLY A 158 9.78 -7.27 -2.55
CA GLY A 158 10.60 -8.19 -3.36
C GLY A 158 12.06 -8.28 -2.90
N ASP A 159 12.59 -7.24 -2.26
CA ASP A 159 13.99 -7.16 -1.86
C ASP A 159 14.21 -6.49 -0.49
N ALA A 160 15.42 -6.69 0.05
CA ALA A 160 15.82 -6.10 1.32
C ALA A 160 15.88 -4.56 1.26
N GLN A 161 16.17 -3.96 0.11
CA GLN A 161 16.25 -2.50 -0.04
C GLN A 161 14.87 -1.85 0.15
N THR A 162 13.84 -2.42 -0.46
CA THR A 162 12.45 -2.00 -0.32
C THR A 162 11.94 -2.22 1.09
N ILE A 163 12.35 -3.30 1.77
CA ILE A 163 12.09 -3.48 3.21
C ILE A 163 12.68 -2.32 4.02
N GLN A 164 13.93 -1.92 3.77
CA GLN A 164 14.55 -0.79 4.49
C GLN A 164 13.82 0.53 4.22
N GLU A 165 13.43 0.79 2.98
CA GLU A 165 12.68 1.98 2.56
C GLU A 165 11.31 2.05 3.26
N LEU A 166 10.66 0.91 3.45
CA LEU A 166 9.34 0.82 4.11
C LEU A 166 9.38 0.93 5.64
N LYS A 167 10.55 0.90 6.31
CA LYS A 167 10.62 0.98 7.78
C LYS A 167 9.99 2.25 8.37
N THR A 168 9.96 3.35 7.60
CA THR A 168 9.39 4.62 8.02
C THR A 168 7.92 4.81 7.62
N SER A 169 7.30 3.80 6.99
CA SER A 169 5.94 3.89 6.43
C SER A 169 4.82 3.73 7.47
N GLY A 170 5.15 3.31 8.69
CA GLY A 170 4.17 2.97 9.71
C GLY A 170 3.57 1.56 9.57
N LEU A 171 3.97 0.80 8.55
CA LEU A 171 3.65 -0.63 8.46
C LEU A 171 4.22 -1.41 9.65
N LYS A 172 3.64 -2.58 9.89
CA LYS A 172 4.14 -3.56 10.87
C LYS A 172 4.31 -4.90 10.20
N THR A 173 5.30 -5.65 10.65
CA THR A 173 5.47 -7.04 10.25
C THR A 173 4.46 -7.90 10.99
N LEU A 174 3.60 -8.59 10.24
CA LEU A 174 2.80 -9.69 10.76
C LEU A 174 3.69 -10.92 10.85
N HIS A 175 3.84 -11.45 12.06
CA HIS A 175 4.68 -12.61 12.33
C HIS A 175 3.87 -13.67 13.08
N CYS A 176 3.77 -14.88 12.50
CA CYS A 176 2.94 -15.97 13.03
C CYS A 176 3.74 -17.24 13.36
N SER A 177 5.02 -17.31 13.00
CA SER A 177 5.84 -18.52 13.13
C SER A 177 6.59 -18.55 14.47
N ALA A 178 6.42 -19.59 15.27
CA ALA A 178 7.21 -19.75 16.49
C ALA A 178 8.66 -20.19 16.22
N GLU A 179 8.97 -20.62 14.98
CA GLU A 179 10.28 -21.16 14.60
C GLU A 179 11.35 -20.08 14.41
N HIS A 180 10.92 -18.85 14.12
CA HIS A 180 11.79 -17.71 13.84
C HIS A 180 11.51 -16.61 14.87
N PRO A 181 11.98 -16.76 16.12
CA PRO A 181 11.62 -15.83 17.17
C PRO A 181 12.15 -14.42 16.89
N ILE A 182 11.26 -13.44 17.05
CA ILE A 182 11.61 -12.02 16.96
C ILE A 182 12.69 -11.69 18.01
N PRO A 183 13.80 -11.03 17.62
CA PRO A 183 14.86 -10.67 18.55
C PRO A 183 14.38 -9.78 19.70
N SER A 184 15.15 -9.75 20.80
CA SER A 184 14.85 -8.84 21.91
C SER A 184 15.07 -7.38 21.50
N GLY A 185 14.27 -6.47 22.07
CA GLY A 185 14.37 -5.03 21.82
C GLY A 185 13.34 -4.48 20.83
N TYR A 186 12.65 -5.35 20.09
CA TYR A 186 11.54 -4.97 19.21
C TYR A 186 10.20 -4.95 19.93
N LYS A 187 9.33 -4.02 19.55
CA LYS A 187 7.96 -3.95 20.03
C LYS A 187 7.16 -5.10 19.44
N GLN A 188 6.30 -5.68 20.26
CA GLN A 188 5.39 -6.73 19.86
C GLN A 188 4.01 -6.44 20.42
N GLU A 189 3.01 -6.52 19.56
CA GLU A 189 1.61 -6.29 19.91
C GLU A 189 0.79 -7.52 19.45
N PRO A 190 -0.26 -7.92 20.17
CA PRO A 190 -1.11 -9.02 19.73
C PRO A 190 -1.72 -8.71 18.36
N ALA A 191 -1.65 -9.68 17.43
CA ALA A 191 -2.42 -9.61 16.20
C ALA A 191 -3.88 -10.08 16.44
N LEU A 192 -4.71 -10.11 15.39
CA LEU A 192 -6.12 -10.53 15.47
C LEU A 192 -6.29 -12.05 15.68
N VAL A 193 -5.23 -12.82 15.39
CA VAL A 193 -5.18 -14.27 15.53
C VAL A 193 -4.20 -14.64 16.63
N ALA A 194 -4.66 -15.44 17.60
CA ALA A 194 -3.84 -15.87 18.71
C ALA A 194 -2.58 -16.61 18.22
N GLY A 195 -1.42 -16.27 18.77
CA GLY A 195 -0.12 -16.81 18.35
C GLY A 195 0.53 -16.07 17.18
N CYS A 196 -0.14 -15.08 16.59
CA CYS A 196 0.49 -14.09 15.73
C CYS A 196 0.71 -12.79 16.50
N VAL A 197 1.74 -12.06 16.11
CA VAL A 197 2.07 -10.73 16.64
C VAL A 197 2.33 -9.74 15.51
N LEU A 198 2.13 -8.47 15.82
CA LEU A 198 2.60 -7.35 15.00
C LEU A 198 3.87 -6.81 15.63
N THR A 199 4.90 -6.56 14.83
CA THR A 199 6.19 -6.10 15.33
C THR A 199 6.80 -5.01 14.46
N ASP A 200 7.65 -4.18 15.06
CA ASP A 200 8.54 -3.25 14.36
C ASP A 200 9.89 -3.88 13.98
N TYR A 201 10.01 -5.20 14.14
CA TYR A 201 11.08 -5.99 13.55
C TYR A 201 10.77 -6.30 12.09
N TYR A 202 11.75 -6.06 11.21
CA TYR A 202 11.67 -6.35 9.79
C TYR A 202 12.79 -7.35 9.50
N ASP A 203 12.42 -8.56 9.06
CA ASP A 203 13.37 -9.55 8.55
C ASP A 203 13.89 -9.08 7.18
N ASP A 204 15.20 -9.13 6.98
CA ASP A 204 15.91 -8.77 5.74
C ASP A 204 16.61 -9.98 5.10
#